data_AF-A0A6G1RMR5-F1
#
_entry.id   AF-A0A6G1RMR5-F1
#
_cell.length_a   1.000
_cell.length_b   1.000
_cell.length_c   1.000
_cell.angle_alpha   90.00
_cell.angle_beta   90.00
_cell.angle_gamma   90.00
#
_symmetry.space_group_name_H-M   'P 1'
#
loop_
_entity.id
_entity.type
_entity.pdbx_description
1 polymer ?
#
loop_
_entity_poly.entity_id
_entity_poly.type
_entity_poly.pdbx_seq_one_letter_code
_entity_poly.pdbx_strand_id
1 'polypeptide(L)'
;IYQGLCQLRSMANISAVAVRFPPGGSDPVTVFPSMLNVAANHPNASTVGLVLRRHGGGGGARLLVAATYTGFGSPFFPRNGSLEDHRFENTPEIAIRALNARGDLAKLFTFDINPSDDNIFKIKQGDKARHKLSFVRAFLQRGAAPPARRPYAYLALNSEANAGDKESPSHSLLARICLGEPAEATLNGSGETKK
;
A
#
# COMPACT_ATOMS: atom_id res chain seq x y z
N ILE A 1 -2.47 -8.29 -14.10
CA ILE A 1 -3.66 -7.85 -14.86
C ILE A 1 -4.12 -6.48 -14.33
N TYR A 2 -4.72 -5.62 -15.18
CA TYR A 2 -5.29 -4.31 -14.83
C TYR A 2 -4.47 -3.48 -13.86
N GLN A 3 -3.13 -3.46 -13.99
CA GLN A 3 -2.25 -2.68 -13.10
C GLN A 3 -2.54 -2.85 -11.60
N GLY A 4 -2.90 -4.07 -11.17
CA GLY A 4 -3.08 -4.36 -9.74
C GLY A 4 -4.14 -3.50 -9.06
N LEU A 5 -5.14 -3.03 -9.82
CA LEU A 5 -6.31 -2.36 -9.26
C LEU A 5 -7.05 -3.28 -8.28
N CYS A 6 -7.60 -2.68 -7.23
CA CYS A 6 -8.39 -3.37 -6.23
C CYS A 6 -9.87 -2.98 -6.33
N GLN A 7 -10.73 -3.87 -5.85
CA GLN A 7 -12.17 -3.68 -5.79
C GLN A 7 -12.69 -4.09 -4.40
N LEU A 8 -13.78 -3.46 -3.97
CA LEU A 8 -14.51 -3.88 -2.78
C LEU A 8 -15.71 -4.72 -3.19
N ARG A 9 -15.87 -5.88 -2.54
CA ARG A 9 -16.99 -6.80 -2.73
C ARG A 9 -17.83 -6.87 -1.46
N SER A 10 -19.10 -7.20 -1.60
CA SER A 10 -19.98 -7.37 -0.44
C SER A 10 -19.59 -8.63 0.35
N MET A 11 -19.54 -8.52 1.68
CA MET A 11 -19.30 -9.67 2.56
C MET A 11 -20.50 -10.64 2.57
N ALA A 12 -21.71 -10.13 2.37
CA ALA A 12 -22.92 -10.95 2.30
C ALA A 12 -23.08 -11.64 0.93
N ASN A 13 -22.48 -11.08 -0.12
CA ASN A 13 -22.50 -11.62 -1.48
C ASN A 13 -21.22 -11.23 -2.23
N ILE A 14 -20.24 -12.13 -2.30
CA ILE A 14 -18.94 -11.85 -2.91
C ILE A 14 -19.02 -11.52 -4.40
N SER A 15 -20.05 -12.00 -5.09
CA SER A 15 -20.29 -11.69 -6.50
C SER A 15 -20.74 -10.23 -6.69
N ALA A 16 -21.33 -9.61 -5.67
CA ALA A 16 -21.76 -8.22 -5.72
C ALA A 16 -20.59 -7.25 -5.47
N VAL A 17 -20.42 -6.30 -6.39
CA VAL A 17 -19.51 -5.15 -6.20
C VAL A 17 -20.10 -4.23 -5.14
N ALA A 18 -19.34 -3.95 -4.08
CA ALA A 18 -19.76 -3.04 -3.02
C ALA A 18 -19.55 -1.57 -3.39
N VAL A 19 -18.48 -1.28 -4.16
CA VAL A 19 -18.15 0.06 -4.65
C VAL A 19 -17.74 -0.04 -6.10
N ARG A 20 -18.43 0.68 -6.99
CA ARG A 20 -18.05 0.81 -8.40
C ARG A 20 -16.74 1.60 -8.49
N PHE A 21 -15.81 1.10 -9.28
CA PHE A 21 -14.48 1.69 -9.42
C PHE A 21 -14.27 2.21 -10.86
N PRO A 22 -13.76 3.44 -11.05
CA PRO A 22 -13.39 4.40 -10.01
C PRO A 22 -14.64 5.01 -9.33
N PRO A 23 -14.53 5.43 -8.06
CA PRO A 23 -15.65 6.03 -7.34
C PRO A 23 -16.17 7.28 -8.06
N GLY A 24 -17.47 7.33 -8.37
CA GLY A 24 -18.12 8.50 -9.01
C GLY A 24 -18.05 8.58 -10.54
N GLY A 25 -17.53 7.57 -11.24
CA GLY A 25 -17.48 7.56 -12.71
C GLY A 25 -18.79 7.12 -13.39
N SER A 26 -19.31 7.93 -14.31
CA SER A 26 -20.41 7.60 -15.23
C SER A 26 -19.98 6.74 -16.42
N ASP A 27 -18.72 6.88 -16.85
CA ASP A 27 -18.20 6.34 -18.11
C ASP A 27 -17.14 5.23 -17.90
N PRO A 28 -16.90 4.36 -18.90
CA PRO A 28 -15.80 3.40 -18.87
C PRO A 28 -14.46 4.15 -18.87
N VAL A 29 -13.92 4.42 -17.69
CA VAL A 29 -12.58 4.98 -17.52
C VAL A 29 -11.57 3.94 -17.99
N THR A 30 -10.91 4.23 -19.11
CA THR A 30 -9.88 3.36 -19.71
C THR A 30 -8.51 3.55 -19.07
N VAL A 31 -8.30 4.67 -18.35
CA VAL A 31 -7.02 5.03 -17.72
C VAL A 31 -7.24 5.41 -16.26
N PHE A 32 -6.72 4.59 -15.34
CA PHE A 32 -6.78 4.86 -13.91
C PHE A 32 -5.53 5.63 -13.45
N PRO A 33 -5.67 6.62 -12.54
CA PRO A 33 -4.54 7.27 -11.90
C PRO A 33 -3.58 6.24 -11.28
N SER A 34 -2.27 6.41 -11.45
CA SER A 34 -1.26 5.45 -10.95
C SER A 34 -1.30 5.25 -9.44
N MET A 35 -1.84 6.22 -8.70
CA MET A 35 -2.12 6.10 -7.27
C MET A 35 -3.09 4.97 -6.94
N LEU A 36 -3.88 4.46 -7.89
CA LEU A 36 -4.84 3.37 -7.70
C LEU A 36 -4.25 1.99 -8.03
N ASN A 37 -3.00 1.95 -8.48
CA ASN A 37 -2.24 0.72 -8.62
C ASN A 37 -1.83 0.25 -7.21
N VAL A 38 -2.48 -0.80 -6.69
CA VAL A 38 -2.33 -1.21 -5.28
C VAL A 38 -1.49 -2.47 -5.16
N ALA A 39 -1.82 -3.53 -5.89
CA ALA A 39 -1.15 -4.81 -5.84
C ALA A 39 -0.13 -4.97 -6.97
N ALA A 40 0.84 -5.86 -6.84
CA ALA A 40 1.69 -6.23 -7.96
C ALA A 40 0.83 -6.77 -9.13
N ASN A 41 1.15 -6.34 -10.35
CA ASN A 41 0.32 -6.63 -11.53
C ASN A 41 0.70 -7.94 -12.24
N HIS A 42 1.61 -8.73 -11.68
CA HIS A 42 2.15 -9.97 -12.26
C HIS A 42 1.98 -11.15 -11.28
N PRO A 43 1.57 -12.35 -11.72
CA PRO A 43 1.28 -13.48 -10.82
C PRO A 43 2.50 -13.98 -10.02
N ASN A 44 3.70 -13.86 -10.57
CA ASN A 44 4.95 -14.25 -9.88
C ASN A 44 5.52 -13.14 -8.97
N ALA A 45 4.85 -11.99 -8.88
CA ALA A 45 5.28 -10.88 -8.02
C ALA A 45 4.34 -10.82 -6.81
N SER A 46 4.90 -10.83 -5.60
CA SER A 46 4.08 -10.97 -4.40
C SER A 46 3.46 -9.65 -3.95
N THR A 47 2.34 -9.75 -3.25
CA THR A 47 1.67 -8.64 -2.59
C THR A 47 1.12 -9.13 -1.26
N VAL A 48 1.31 -8.34 -0.21
CA VAL A 48 0.71 -8.58 1.11
C VAL A 48 -0.09 -7.36 1.53
N GLY A 49 -1.16 -7.60 2.27
CA GLY A 49 -2.03 -6.56 2.79
C GLY A 49 -2.41 -6.79 4.24
N LEU A 50 -2.54 -5.71 5.00
CA LEU A 50 -3.05 -5.71 6.37
C LEU A 50 -4.10 -4.62 6.53
N VAL A 51 -5.33 -5.03 6.85
CA VAL A 51 -6.41 -4.08 7.16
C VAL A 51 -6.19 -3.55 8.57
N LEU A 52 -6.00 -2.24 8.67
CA LEU A 52 -5.79 -1.51 9.92
C LEU A 52 -7.12 -0.86 10.33
N ARG A 53 -7.68 -1.33 11.44
CA ARG A 53 -8.90 -0.79 12.04
C ARG A 53 -8.53 -0.05 13.33
N ARG A 54 -8.99 1.20 13.47
CA ARG A 54 -8.85 1.93 14.74
C ARG A 54 -9.91 1.39 15.71
N HIS A 55 -9.52 1.05 16.93
CA HIS A 55 -10.46 0.66 17.97
C HIS A 55 -11.31 1.89 18.37
N GLY A 56 -12.62 1.70 18.51
CA GLY A 56 -13.58 2.76 18.86
C GLY A 56 -14.26 3.39 17.63
N GLY A 57 -15.30 2.73 17.13
CA GLY A 57 -16.46 3.21 16.33
C GLY A 57 -16.33 4.27 15.22
N GLY A 58 -15.56 5.34 15.41
CA GLY A 58 -15.52 6.52 14.52
C GLY A 58 -14.26 6.64 13.64
N GLY A 59 -13.29 5.72 13.75
CA GLY A 59 -12.08 5.73 12.93
C GLY A 59 -12.24 4.97 11.61
N GLY A 60 -11.99 5.65 10.48
CA GLY A 60 -11.96 5.01 9.16
C GLY A 60 -10.91 3.89 9.06
N ALA A 61 -11.17 2.88 8.23
CA ALA A 61 -10.23 1.79 8.00
C ALA A 61 -9.11 2.22 7.03
N ARG A 62 -7.89 1.76 7.29
CA ARG A 62 -6.73 1.93 6.42
C ARG A 62 -6.25 0.55 5.95
N LEU A 63 -5.50 0.54 4.86
CA LEU A 63 -4.90 -0.65 4.29
C LEU A 63 -3.39 -0.43 4.19
N LEU A 64 -2.61 -1.16 4.98
CA LEU A 64 -1.19 -1.30 4.72
C LEU A 64 -1.02 -2.31 3.58
N VAL A 65 -0.35 -1.91 2.51
CA VAL A 65 -0.03 -2.76 1.36
C VAL A 65 1.47 -2.73 1.15
N ALA A 66 2.02 -3.89 0.84
CA ALA A 66 3.36 -3.99 0.32
C ALA A 66 3.37 -4.90 -0.91
N ALA A 67 3.92 -4.40 -2.01
CA ALA A 67 3.84 -5.03 -3.33
C ALA A 67 5.20 -5.03 -4.01
N THR A 68 5.58 -6.17 -4.57
CA THR A 68 6.81 -6.29 -5.35
C THR A 68 6.76 -5.38 -6.58
N TYR A 69 7.84 -4.64 -6.79
CA TYR A 69 7.96 -3.78 -7.96
C TYR A 69 8.03 -4.62 -9.24
N THR A 70 7.13 -4.30 -10.16
CA THR A 70 6.93 -5.00 -11.44
C THR A 70 7.08 -4.08 -12.64
N GLY A 71 7.44 -2.81 -12.41
CA GLY A 71 7.60 -1.83 -13.49
C GLY A 71 8.91 -1.99 -14.27
N PHE A 72 9.28 -0.92 -14.98
CA PHE A 72 10.43 -0.85 -15.86
C PHE A 72 11.72 -1.43 -15.26
N GLY A 73 12.37 -2.32 -16.02
CA GLY A 73 13.64 -2.96 -15.63
C GLY A 73 13.50 -4.19 -14.74
N SER A 74 12.30 -4.49 -14.25
CA SER A 74 12.01 -5.74 -13.53
C SER A 74 12.06 -6.97 -14.46
N PRO A 75 12.19 -8.20 -13.91
CA PRO A 75 12.20 -9.43 -14.71
C PRO A 75 10.79 -9.95 -15.07
N PHE A 76 9.72 -9.24 -14.69
CA PHE A 76 8.34 -9.72 -14.81
C PHE A 76 7.71 -9.43 -16.18
N PHE A 77 8.27 -8.48 -16.94
CA PHE A 77 7.80 -8.15 -18.28
C PHE A 77 8.98 -8.07 -19.26
N PRO A 78 8.75 -8.36 -20.56
CA PRO A 78 9.78 -8.23 -21.58
C PRO A 78 10.21 -6.76 -21.75
N ARG A 79 11.52 -6.50 -21.73
CA ARG A 79 12.12 -5.17 -21.92
C ARG A 79 12.07 -4.72 -23.38
N ASN A 80 10.89 -4.51 -23.92
CA ASN A 80 10.67 -4.14 -25.33
C ASN A 80 10.34 -2.65 -25.51
N GLY A 81 10.37 -1.84 -24.44
CA GLY A 81 10.06 -0.42 -24.50
C GLY A 81 8.58 -0.14 -24.81
N SER A 82 7.72 -1.13 -24.67
CA SER A 82 6.28 -0.96 -24.87
C SER A 82 5.69 -0.07 -23.78
N LEU A 83 4.47 0.45 -24.04
CA LEU A 83 3.68 1.11 -22.99
C LEU A 83 3.52 0.22 -21.76
N GLU A 84 3.64 -1.10 -21.92
CA GLU A 84 3.50 -2.08 -20.85
C GLU A 84 4.65 -2.03 -19.83
N ASP A 85 5.85 -1.70 -20.29
CA ASP A 85 7.07 -1.55 -19.49
C ASP A 85 7.03 -0.32 -18.57
N HIS A 86 6.31 0.73 -18.96
CA HIS A 86 6.17 1.97 -18.18
C HIS A 86 5.06 1.89 -17.13
N ARG A 87 4.22 0.86 -17.17
CA ARG A 87 3.17 0.66 -16.17
C ARG A 87 3.86 0.18 -14.89
N PHE A 88 3.40 0.66 -13.73
CA PHE A 88 3.99 0.40 -12.40
C PHE A 88 5.22 1.18 -11.96
N GLU A 89 5.80 2.06 -12.78
CA GLU A 89 6.99 2.83 -12.37
C GLU A 89 6.77 3.65 -11.08
N ASN A 90 5.55 4.16 -10.93
CA ASN A 90 5.20 5.05 -9.83
C ASN A 90 4.57 4.39 -8.61
N THR A 91 4.41 3.06 -8.61
CA THR A 91 3.84 2.36 -7.46
C THR A 91 4.88 2.22 -6.35
N PRO A 92 4.58 2.64 -5.11
CA PRO A 92 5.48 2.44 -3.98
C PRO A 92 5.52 0.97 -3.54
N GLU A 93 6.66 0.55 -2.99
CA GLU A 93 6.87 -0.80 -2.47
C GLU A 93 6.06 -1.07 -1.21
N ILE A 94 5.91 -0.06 -0.33
CA ILE A 94 5.09 -0.14 0.88
C ILE A 94 4.28 1.16 0.99
N ALA A 95 2.98 1.04 1.26
CA ALA A 95 2.13 2.20 1.51
C ALA A 95 0.98 1.90 2.48
N ILE A 96 0.59 2.90 3.27
CA ILE A 96 -0.67 2.92 3.99
C ILE A 96 -1.67 3.74 3.17
N ARG A 97 -2.80 3.10 2.81
CA ARG A 97 -3.84 3.66 1.92
C ARG A 97 -5.18 3.74 2.62
N ALA A 98 -6.06 4.63 2.17
CA ALA A 98 -7.40 4.71 2.72
C ALA A 98 -8.26 3.53 2.23
N LEU A 99 -8.99 2.86 3.14
CA LEU A 99 -9.88 1.73 2.82
C LEU A 99 -11.35 2.06 3.07
N ASN A 100 -11.63 2.89 4.07
CA ASN A 100 -12.94 3.47 4.31
C ASN A 100 -12.75 4.87 4.88
N ALA A 101 -12.59 5.87 4.01
CA ALA A 101 -12.34 7.26 4.37
C ALA A 101 -13.58 7.96 4.92
N ARG A 102 -14.16 7.45 6.03
CA ARG A 102 -15.33 8.05 6.70
C ARG A 102 -16.52 8.33 5.74
N GLY A 103 -16.72 7.48 4.74
CA GLY A 103 -17.77 7.66 3.73
C GLY A 103 -17.34 8.44 2.47
N ASP A 104 -16.14 9.01 2.42
CA ASP A 104 -15.59 9.61 1.20
C ASP A 104 -14.99 8.54 0.28
N LEU A 105 -15.83 7.99 -0.59
CA LEU A 105 -15.41 6.96 -1.53
C LEU A 105 -14.36 7.46 -2.53
N ALA A 106 -14.26 8.76 -2.81
CA ALA A 106 -13.28 9.29 -3.76
C ALA A 106 -11.83 9.07 -3.28
N LYS A 107 -11.62 8.92 -1.97
CA LYS A 107 -10.31 8.63 -1.37
C LYS A 107 -9.99 7.13 -1.30
N LEU A 108 -10.86 6.25 -1.77
CA LEU A 108 -10.63 4.81 -1.68
C LEU A 108 -9.33 4.41 -2.41
N PHE A 109 -8.47 3.68 -1.70
CA PHE A 109 -7.13 3.23 -2.12
C PHE A 109 -6.08 4.32 -2.38
N THR A 110 -6.41 5.59 -2.18
CA THR A 110 -5.45 6.69 -2.34
C THR A 110 -4.52 6.80 -1.14
N PHE A 111 -3.47 7.62 -1.30
CA PHE A 111 -2.53 7.99 -0.24
C PHE A 111 -3.01 9.19 0.60
N ASP A 112 -4.19 9.75 0.31
CA ASP A 112 -4.73 10.96 0.94
C ASP A 112 -5.17 10.69 2.39
N ILE A 113 -4.17 10.40 3.22
CA ILE A 113 -4.23 10.25 4.66
C ILE A 113 -3.21 11.25 5.19
N ASN A 114 -3.68 12.31 5.84
CA ASN A 114 -2.79 13.36 6.35
C ASN A 114 -1.91 12.85 7.51
N PRO A 115 -0.56 13.06 7.49
CA PRO A 115 0.26 13.52 6.35
C PRO A 115 0.52 12.39 5.33
N SER A 116 0.31 12.68 4.04
CA SER A 116 0.31 11.68 2.95
C SER A 116 1.70 11.08 2.69
N ASP A 117 2.74 11.90 2.76
CA ASP A 117 4.10 11.50 2.37
C ASP A 117 4.75 10.54 3.37
N ASP A 118 4.39 10.62 4.66
CA ASP A 118 4.87 9.71 5.71
C ASP A 118 4.32 8.29 5.58
N ASN A 119 3.29 8.10 4.75
CA ASN A 119 2.63 6.81 4.56
C ASN A 119 3.20 6.00 3.40
N ILE A 120 4.23 6.50 2.72
CA ILE A 120 4.78 5.90 1.49
C ILE A 120 6.27 5.61 1.66
N PHE A 121 6.65 4.36 1.37
CA PHE A 121 8.03 3.99 1.11
C PHE A 121 8.16 3.61 -0.37
N LYS A 122 8.89 4.44 -1.11
CA LYS A 122 9.17 4.25 -2.53
C LYS A 122 10.69 4.22 -2.77
N ILE A 123 11.17 3.15 -3.38
CA ILE A 123 12.56 3.03 -3.82
C ILE A 123 12.74 3.87 -5.09
N LYS A 124 13.83 4.66 -5.14
CA LYS A 124 14.17 5.47 -6.30
C LYS A 124 14.41 4.59 -7.52
N GLN A 125 13.97 5.04 -8.70
CA GLN A 125 13.99 4.23 -9.93
C GLN A 125 15.38 3.64 -10.24
N GLY A 126 16.45 4.43 -10.12
CA GLY A 126 17.82 3.97 -10.35
C GLY A 126 18.32 2.91 -9.35
N ASP A 127 17.63 2.73 -8.22
CA ASP A 127 18.02 1.81 -7.15
C ASP A 127 17.14 0.55 -7.10
N LYS A 128 16.03 0.49 -7.84
CA LYS A 128 15.07 -0.63 -7.79
C LYS A 128 15.69 -1.98 -8.15
N ALA A 129 16.67 -2.00 -9.07
CA ALA A 129 17.38 -3.23 -9.41
C ALA A 129 18.24 -3.78 -8.26
N ARG A 130 18.79 -2.88 -7.42
CA ARG A 130 19.65 -3.20 -6.27
C ARG A 130 18.85 -3.48 -5.00
N HIS A 131 17.63 -2.97 -4.91
CA HIS A 131 16.76 -3.12 -3.73
C HIS A 131 15.43 -3.77 -4.10
N LYS A 132 15.50 -4.92 -4.79
CA LYS A 132 14.30 -5.70 -5.10
C LYS A 132 13.74 -6.30 -3.81
N LEU A 133 12.45 -6.10 -3.57
CA LEU A 133 11.75 -6.64 -2.40
C LEU A 133 10.67 -7.62 -2.83
N SER A 134 10.65 -8.79 -2.19
CA SER A 134 9.54 -9.74 -2.24
C SER A 134 8.89 -9.88 -0.88
N PHE A 135 7.57 -9.81 -0.81
CA PHE A 135 6.82 -9.79 0.44
C PHE A 135 6.21 -11.15 0.75
N VAL A 136 6.33 -11.58 2.01
CA VAL A 136 5.87 -12.89 2.48
C VAL A 136 4.63 -12.76 3.36
N ARG A 137 4.63 -11.84 4.33
CA ARG A 137 3.50 -11.67 5.24
C ARG A 137 3.40 -10.27 5.81
N ALA A 138 2.16 -9.78 5.97
CA ALA A 138 1.85 -8.63 6.81
C ALA A 138 1.04 -9.09 8.02
N PHE A 139 1.39 -8.62 9.22
CA PHE A 139 0.67 -8.98 10.44
C PHE A 139 0.73 -7.88 11.50
N LEU A 140 -0.26 -7.88 12.38
CA LEU A 140 -0.38 -6.92 13.47
C LEU A 140 0.16 -7.54 14.76
N GLN A 141 1.12 -6.89 15.40
CA GLN A 141 1.44 -7.17 16.80
C GLN A 141 0.53 -6.29 17.67
N ARG A 142 -0.44 -6.92 18.32
CA ARG A 142 -1.21 -6.27 19.39
C ARG A 142 -0.32 -6.19 20.63
N GLY A 143 -0.32 -5.04 21.31
CA GLY A 143 0.36 -4.89 22.59
C GLY A 143 -0.14 -5.95 23.60
N ALA A 144 0.70 -6.29 24.58
CA ALA A 144 0.24 -7.05 25.74
C ALA A 144 -0.76 -6.19 26.54
N ALA A 145 -1.48 -6.77 27.50
CA ALA A 145 -2.49 -6.06 28.27
C ALA A 145 -2.03 -4.67 28.77
N PRO A 146 -2.94 -3.68 28.91
CA PRO A 146 -2.60 -2.35 29.41
C PRO A 146 -1.72 -2.41 30.69
N PRO A 147 -0.69 -1.58 30.82
CA PRO A 147 -0.36 -0.39 30.00
C PRO A 147 0.48 -0.70 28.74
N ALA A 148 0.58 -1.96 28.31
CA ALA A 148 1.70 -2.40 27.50
C ALA A 148 1.54 -2.28 25.97
N ARG A 149 2.29 -1.32 25.41
CA ARG A 149 2.77 -1.20 24.02
C ARG A 149 1.75 -0.77 22.96
N ARG A 150 2.14 0.28 22.22
CA ARG A 150 1.53 0.70 20.95
C ARG A 150 1.46 -0.47 19.97
N PRO A 151 0.39 -0.60 19.18
CA PRO A 151 0.32 -1.64 18.16
C PRO A 151 1.32 -1.34 17.03
N TYR A 152 1.99 -2.38 16.55
CA TYR A 152 2.90 -2.29 15.41
C TYR A 152 2.40 -3.18 14.28
N ALA A 153 2.53 -2.70 13.05
CA ALA A 153 2.45 -3.56 11.89
C ALA A 153 3.84 -4.11 11.56
N TYR A 154 3.89 -5.38 11.17
CA TYR A 154 5.11 -6.04 10.73
C TYR A 154 4.96 -6.54 9.31
N LEU A 155 6.03 -6.42 8.54
CA LEU A 155 6.17 -7.00 7.21
C LEU A 155 7.36 -7.96 7.23
N ALA A 156 7.10 -9.23 6.94
CA ALA A 156 8.13 -10.21 6.61
C ALA A 156 8.35 -10.16 5.10
N LEU A 157 9.59 -9.95 4.68
CA LEU A 157 9.97 -9.72 3.29
C LEU A 157 11.39 -10.27 3.02
N ASN A 158 11.72 -10.51 1.77
CA ASN A 158 13.08 -10.78 1.35
C ASN A 158 13.60 -9.60 0.52
N SER A 159 14.89 -9.31 0.68
CA SER A 159 15.67 -8.48 -0.23
C SER A 159 16.40 -9.38 -1.21
N GLU A 160 16.13 -9.18 -2.49
CA GLU A 160 16.68 -9.93 -3.63
C GLU A 160 17.62 -9.02 -4.44
N ALA A 161 18.47 -8.28 -3.71
CA ALA A 161 19.47 -7.40 -4.30
C ALA A 161 20.26 -8.12 -5.38
N ASN A 162 20.34 -7.54 -6.58
CA ASN A 162 21.09 -8.11 -7.71
C ASN A 162 20.75 -9.58 -8.03
N ALA A 163 19.49 -10.00 -7.85
CA ALA A 163 19.03 -11.33 -8.31
C ALA A 163 19.32 -11.50 -9.80
N GLY A 164 20.40 -12.22 -10.11
CA GLY A 164 21.07 -12.29 -11.42
C GLY A 164 22.57 -12.53 -11.30
N ASP A 165 23.21 -11.95 -10.27
CA ASP A 165 24.61 -12.20 -9.94
C ASP A 165 24.70 -13.44 -9.03
N LYS A 166 25.52 -14.41 -9.43
CA LYS A 166 25.70 -15.71 -8.74
C LYS A 166 26.12 -15.58 -7.26
N GLU A 167 26.63 -14.42 -6.86
CA GLU A 167 27.16 -14.14 -5.52
C GLU A 167 26.28 -13.22 -4.68
N SER A 168 25.09 -12.80 -5.14
CA SER A 168 24.23 -11.91 -4.36
C SER A 168 23.21 -12.71 -3.54
N PRO A 169 23.46 -12.97 -2.24
CA PRO A 169 22.54 -13.74 -1.41
C PRO A 169 21.25 -12.95 -1.18
N SER A 170 20.13 -13.66 -1.21
CA SER A 170 18.86 -13.11 -0.74
C SER A 170 18.86 -13.01 0.78
N HIS A 171 18.33 -11.91 1.33
CA HIS A 171 18.24 -11.69 2.77
C HIS A 171 16.79 -11.66 3.21
N SER A 172 16.45 -12.42 4.25
CA SER A 172 15.15 -12.26 4.92
C SER A 172 15.20 -11.09 5.90
N LEU A 173 14.20 -10.22 5.81
CA LEU A 173 14.07 -9.00 6.59
C LEU A 173 12.73 -8.98 7.32
N LEU A 174 12.70 -8.30 8.47
CA LEU A 174 11.48 -8.00 9.20
C LEU A 174 11.38 -6.49 9.40
N ALA A 175 10.47 -5.84 8.68
CA ALA A 175 10.19 -4.42 8.86
C ALA A 175 9.10 -4.22 9.91
N ARG A 176 9.27 -3.19 10.74
CA ARG A 176 8.32 -2.78 11.78
C ARG A 176 7.84 -1.36 11.52
N ILE A 177 6.53 -1.16 11.49
CA ILE A 177 5.88 0.12 11.21
C ILE A 177 5.07 0.54 12.43
N CYS A 178 5.31 1.76 12.91
CA CYS A 178 4.52 2.38 13.96
C CYS A 178 3.12 2.69 13.43
N LEU A 179 2.09 2.25 14.16
CA LEU A 179 0.72 2.67 13.91
C LEU A 179 0.43 3.77 14.94
N GLY A 180 0.23 5.01 14.49
CA GLY A 180 0.07 6.18 15.37
C GLY A 180 -0.95 6.03 16.50
N GLU A 181 -0.94 6.96 17.46
CA GLU A 181 -1.81 6.90 18.64
C GLU A 181 -3.31 6.85 18.26
N PRO A 182 -4.16 6.10 18.98
CA PRO A 182 -5.61 6.18 18.86
C PRO A 182 -6.21 7.56 19.20
N ALA A 183 -5.40 8.59 19.51
CA ALA A 183 -5.81 9.91 20.00
C ALA A 183 -5.51 11.11 19.06
N GLU A 184 -5.01 10.93 17.83
CA GLU A 184 -4.91 12.06 16.86
C GLU A 184 -6.26 12.32 16.17
N ALA A 185 -7.28 12.68 16.95
CA ALA A 185 -8.55 13.22 16.45
C ALA A 185 -8.96 14.50 17.18
N THR A 186 -8.10 15.02 18.06
CA THR A 186 -8.29 16.26 18.81
C THR A 186 -6.98 17.00 18.78
N LEU A 187 -7.04 18.31 18.54
CA LEU A 187 -5.92 19.25 18.30
C LEU A 187 -5.57 19.46 16.83
N ASN A 188 -6.53 19.98 16.06
CA ASN A 188 -6.25 21.08 15.13
C ASN A 188 -7.42 22.06 15.24
N GLY A 189 -7.39 22.83 16.33
CA GLY A 189 -8.44 23.75 16.72
C GLY A 189 -7.99 24.60 17.90
N SER A 190 -6.87 25.31 17.74
CA SER A 190 -6.50 26.40 18.63
C SER A 190 -5.65 27.38 17.84
N GLY A 191 -6.26 28.52 17.51
CA GLY A 191 -5.69 29.56 16.67
C GLY A 191 -4.39 30.12 17.19
N GLU A 192 -3.53 30.50 16.25
CA GLU A 192 -2.42 31.41 16.48
C GLU A 192 -2.96 32.76 16.96
N THR A 193 -2.77 33.08 18.24
CA THR A 193 -2.66 34.48 18.65
C THR A 193 -1.21 34.92 18.45
N LYS A 194 -1.00 35.70 17.38
CA LYS A 194 0.21 36.52 17.21
C LYS A 194 0.42 37.39 18.43
N LYS A 195 1.65 37.36 18.96
CA LYS A 195 2.26 38.48 19.66
C LYS A 195 3.50 38.90 18.88
#